data_AF-A0A101LQ42-F1
#
_entry.id   AF-A0A101LQ42-F1
#
_cell.length_a   1.000
_cell.length_b   1.000
_cell.length_c   1.000
_cell.angle_alpha   90.00
_cell.angle_beta   90.00
_cell.angle_gamma   90.00
#
_symmetry.space_group_name_H-M   'P 1'
#
loop_
_entity.id
_entity.type
_entity.pdbx_description
1 polymer ?
#
loop_
_entity_poly.entity_id
_entity_poly.type
_entity_poly.pdbx_seq_one_letter_code
_entity_poly.pdbx_strand_id
1 'polypeptide(L)'
;MSKLLLPALVLAATTTLAACDKTSEDHAREAQTHSQNAQDHAAEGQVQRATQEQAKAQEDRAQANAAAADEGRHAAPDSAVPGYIKAPDKNTP
;
A
#
# COMPACT_ATOMS: atom_id res chain seq x y z
N MET A 1 12.84 17.96 -26.25
CA MET A 1 13.10 17.80 -24.80
C MET A 1 11.79 17.38 -24.12
N SER A 2 11.48 16.09 -24.11
CA SER A 2 10.35 15.57 -23.32
C SER A 2 10.87 15.13 -21.96
N LYS A 3 10.77 16.02 -20.99
CA LYS A 3 10.96 15.73 -19.57
C LYS A 3 9.60 15.34 -19.00
N LEU A 4 9.26 14.06 -19.03
CA LEU A 4 8.06 13.55 -18.37
C LEU A 4 8.46 12.38 -17.46
N LEU A 5 8.78 12.80 -16.23
CA LEU A 5 8.50 12.15 -14.94
C LEU A 5 8.69 10.63 -14.88
N LEU A 6 9.91 10.23 -14.51
CA LEU A 6 10.19 8.95 -13.86
C LEU A 6 9.49 8.92 -12.49
N PRO A 7 8.54 8.01 -12.22
CA PRO A 7 8.16 7.73 -10.86
C PRO A 7 9.20 6.76 -10.30
N ALA A 8 10.22 7.29 -9.61
CA ALA A 8 11.12 6.46 -8.81
C ALA A 8 10.36 6.01 -7.55
N LEU A 9 9.48 5.01 -7.72
CA LEU A 9 8.80 4.36 -6.62
C LEU A 9 9.78 3.34 -6.00
N VAL A 10 10.64 3.81 -5.10
CA VAL A 10 11.46 2.91 -4.28
C VAL A 10 10.55 2.32 -3.22
N LEU A 11 9.90 1.20 -3.53
CA LEU A 11 9.25 0.35 -2.54
C LEU A 11 10.34 -0.43 -1.80
N ALA A 12 10.74 0.08 -0.63
CA ALA A 12 11.46 -0.72 0.34
C ALA A 12 10.49 -1.77 0.91
N ALA A 13 10.39 -2.91 0.24
CA ALA A 13 9.70 -4.09 0.72
C ALA A 13 10.55 -4.75 1.81
N THR A 14 10.47 -4.24 3.03
CA THR A 14 11.00 -4.93 4.20
C THR A 14 9.90 -5.07 5.25
N THR A 15 9.05 -6.07 5.08
CA THR A 15 8.42 -6.73 6.23
C THR A 15 8.38 -8.23 6.02
N THR A 16 8.87 -8.87 7.07
CA THR A 16 9.10 -10.29 7.29
C THR A 16 7.83 -11.12 7.17
N LEU A 17 7.92 -12.24 6.45
CA LEU A 17 7.21 -13.51 6.65
C LEU A 17 6.38 -13.59 7.96
N ALA A 18 5.11 -13.21 7.92
CA ALA A 18 4.05 -13.76 8.77
C ALA A 18 2.68 -13.35 8.19
N ALA A 19 1.93 -14.35 7.73
CA ALA A 19 0.69 -14.30 6.94
C ALA A 19 0.89 -13.95 5.44
N CYS A 20 0.49 -14.89 4.58
CA CYS A 20 0.39 -14.70 3.13
C CYS A 20 -0.81 -13.83 2.73
N ASP A 21 -1.23 -12.90 3.59
CA ASP A 21 -2.33 -11.99 3.32
C ASP A 21 -1.81 -10.74 2.60
N LYS A 22 -2.60 -10.23 1.66
CA LYS A 22 -2.22 -9.06 0.84
C LYS A 22 -2.18 -7.81 1.71
N THR A 23 -1.21 -6.95 1.44
CA THR A 23 -1.11 -5.66 2.13
C THR A 23 -2.14 -4.66 1.60
N SER A 24 -2.36 -3.59 2.34
CA SER A 24 -3.19 -2.47 1.89
C SER A 24 -2.72 -1.88 0.55
N GLU A 25 -1.42 -1.79 0.35
CA GLU A 25 -0.80 -1.34 -0.91
C GLU A 25 -1.08 -2.29 -2.09
N ASP A 26 -1.09 -3.60 -1.85
CA ASP A 26 -1.35 -4.58 -2.90
C ASP A 26 -2.81 -4.51 -3.38
N HIS A 27 -3.75 -4.40 -2.44
CA HIS A 27 -5.16 -4.15 -2.78
C HIS A 27 -5.35 -2.81 -3.49
N ALA A 28 -4.62 -1.75 -3.10
CA ALA A 28 -4.68 -0.47 -3.80
C ALA A 28 -4.18 -0.57 -5.26
N ARG A 29 -3.12 -1.35 -5.51
CA ARG A 29 -2.61 -1.64 -6.87
C ARG A 29 -3.60 -2.46 -7.71
N GLU A 30 -4.22 -3.47 -7.12
CA GLU A 30 -5.25 -4.28 -7.81
C GLU A 30 -6.48 -3.43 -8.17
N ALA A 31 -6.93 -2.57 -7.25
CA ALA A 31 -8.02 -1.62 -7.51
C ALA A 31 -7.72 -0.70 -8.70
N GLN A 32 -6.48 -0.23 -8.83
CA GLN A 32 -6.05 0.60 -9.96
C GLN A 32 -6.02 -0.21 -11.26
N THR A 33 -5.60 -1.47 -11.21
CA THR A 33 -5.60 -2.37 -12.38
C THR A 33 -7.03 -2.63 -12.87
N HIS A 34 -7.95 -2.99 -11.96
CA HIS A 34 -9.36 -3.19 -12.30
C HIS A 34 -10.03 -1.91 -12.82
N SER A 35 -9.64 -0.74 -12.29
CA SER A 35 -10.12 0.55 -12.80
C SER A 35 -9.64 0.85 -14.23
N GLN A 36 -8.45 0.41 -14.61
CA GLN A 36 -7.92 0.55 -15.98
C GLN A 36 -8.64 -0.42 -16.92
N ASN A 37 -8.74 -1.70 -16.54
CA ASN A 37 -9.48 -2.70 -17.32
C ASN A 37 -10.94 -2.29 -17.55
N ALA A 38 -11.57 -1.65 -16.55
CA ALA A 38 -12.93 -1.13 -16.70
C ALA A 38 -13.02 -0.06 -17.80
N GLN A 39 -12.03 0.85 -17.87
CA GLN A 39 -11.97 1.88 -18.91
C GLN A 39 -11.71 1.27 -20.29
N ASP A 40 -10.81 0.29 -20.38
CA ASP A 40 -10.52 -0.41 -21.63
C ASP A 40 -11.75 -1.16 -22.14
N HIS A 41 -12.43 -1.91 -21.28
CA HIS A 41 -13.67 -2.60 -21.64
C HIS A 41 -14.80 -1.63 -22.00
N ALA A 42 -14.89 -0.46 -21.36
CA ALA A 42 -15.86 0.56 -21.73
C ALA A 42 -15.58 1.14 -23.12
N ALA A 43 -14.30 1.39 -23.45
CA ALA A 43 -13.87 1.85 -24.76
C ALA A 43 -14.12 0.80 -25.87
N GLU A 44 -14.03 -0.49 -25.53
CA GLU A 44 -14.38 -1.60 -26.42
C GLU A 44 -15.89 -1.84 -26.55
N GLY A 45 -16.74 -1.08 -25.86
CA GLY A 45 -18.20 -1.25 -25.85
C GLY A 45 -18.69 -2.42 -24.98
N GLN A 46 -17.82 -3.05 -24.20
CA GLN A 46 -18.13 -4.14 -23.27
C GLN A 46 -18.60 -3.61 -21.91
N VAL A 47 -19.67 -2.80 -21.91
CA VAL A 47 -20.17 -2.06 -20.73
C VAL A 47 -20.41 -2.95 -19.51
N GLN A 48 -20.85 -4.19 -19.73
CA GLN A 48 -21.14 -5.13 -18.65
C GLN A 48 -19.86 -5.64 -17.97
N ARG A 49 -18.77 -5.84 -18.72
CA ARG A 49 -17.45 -6.16 -18.16
C ARG A 49 -16.82 -4.95 -17.49
N ALA A 50 -16.95 -3.78 -18.10
CA ALA A 50 -16.51 -2.53 -17.50
C ALA A 50 -17.14 -2.30 -16.11
N THR A 51 -18.44 -2.54 -16.00
CA THR A 51 -19.17 -2.43 -14.72
C THR A 51 -18.68 -3.45 -13.69
N GLN A 52 -18.44 -4.70 -14.10
CA GLN A 52 -17.88 -5.73 -13.22
C GLN A 52 -16.48 -5.37 -12.72
N GLU A 53 -15.59 -4.96 -13.62
CA GLU A 53 -14.23 -4.55 -13.24
C GLU A 53 -14.25 -3.32 -12.33
N GLN A 54 -15.16 -2.37 -12.58
CA GLN A 54 -15.32 -1.23 -11.69
C GLN A 54 -15.86 -1.63 -10.30
N ALA A 55 -16.73 -2.64 -10.21
CA ALA A 55 -17.18 -3.18 -8.93
C ALA A 55 -16.02 -3.83 -8.15
N LYS A 56 -15.20 -4.65 -8.82
CA LYS A 56 -13.98 -5.24 -8.24
C LYS A 56 -13.01 -4.16 -7.74
N ALA A 57 -12.81 -3.11 -8.53
CA ALA A 57 -11.96 -1.99 -8.12
C ALA A 57 -12.43 -1.31 -6.83
N GLN A 58 -13.75 -1.21 -6.61
CA GLN A 58 -14.29 -0.66 -5.36
C GLN A 58 -14.14 -1.63 -4.19
N GLU A 59 -14.31 -2.93 -4.45
CA GLU A 59 -14.08 -3.98 -3.47
C GLU A 59 -12.62 -3.98 -2.99
N ASP A 60 -11.67 -3.93 -3.92
CA ASP A 60 -10.24 -3.86 -3.59
C ASP A 60 -9.87 -2.57 -2.84
N ARG A 61 -10.50 -1.43 -3.15
CA ARG A 61 -10.33 -0.21 -2.33
C ARG A 61 -10.85 -0.39 -0.92
N ALA A 62 -11.98 -1.08 -0.74
CA ALA A 62 -12.51 -1.36 0.58
C ALA A 62 -11.58 -2.29 1.35
N GLN A 63 -11.05 -3.33 0.70
CA GLN A 63 -10.06 -4.24 1.28
C GLN A 63 -8.75 -3.51 1.62
N ALA A 64 -8.26 -2.63 0.74
CA ALA A 64 -7.09 -1.78 1.02
C ALA A 64 -7.27 -0.93 2.27
N ASN A 65 -8.43 -0.29 2.42
CA ASN A 65 -8.74 0.52 3.61
C ASN A 65 -8.85 -0.33 4.88
N ALA A 66 -9.43 -1.53 4.78
CA ALA A 66 -9.54 -2.46 5.91
C ALA A 66 -8.15 -2.96 6.35
N ALA A 67 -7.32 -3.38 5.39
CA ALA A 67 -5.94 -3.79 5.62
C ALA A 67 -5.11 -2.65 6.21
N ALA A 68 -5.22 -1.42 5.69
CA ALA A 68 -4.48 -0.27 6.20
C ALA A 68 -4.86 0.04 7.67
N ALA A 69 -6.14 -0.13 8.01
CA ALA A 69 -6.62 0.04 9.38
C ALA A 69 -6.11 -1.05 10.33
N ASP A 70 -5.92 -2.27 9.84
CA ASP A 70 -5.36 -3.38 10.62
C ASP A 70 -3.82 -3.26 10.77
N GLU A 71 -3.13 -2.98 9.66
CA GLU A 71 -1.69 -2.71 9.60
C GLU A 71 -1.31 -1.52 10.51
N GLY A 72 -2.09 -0.43 10.48
CA GLY A 72 -1.90 0.73 11.32
C GLY A 72 -2.12 0.47 12.82
N ARG A 73 -2.83 -0.59 13.18
CA ARG A 73 -2.98 -1.06 14.57
C ARG A 73 -1.89 -2.04 15.00
N HIS A 74 -1.31 -2.76 14.05
CA HIS A 74 -0.19 -3.68 14.28
C HIS A 74 1.18 -2.97 14.31
N ALA A 75 1.25 -1.70 13.91
CA ALA A 75 2.38 -0.85 14.24
C ALA A 75 2.47 -0.73 15.77
N ALA A 76 3.44 -1.42 16.37
CA ALA A 76 3.76 -1.23 17.77
C ALA A 76 3.90 0.28 18.03
N PRO A 77 3.30 0.84 19.09
CA PRO A 77 3.54 2.24 19.43
C PRO A 77 5.04 2.40 19.52
N ASP A 78 5.58 3.28 18.67
CA ASP A 78 6.99 3.64 18.67
C ASP A 78 7.35 3.88 20.14
N SER A 79 8.16 2.97 20.68
CA SER A 79 8.39 2.89 22.11
C SER A 79 8.92 4.25 22.50
N ALA A 80 8.08 5.03 23.18
CA ALA A 80 8.38 6.37 23.64
C ALA A 80 9.39 6.27 24.79
N VAL A 81 10.56 5.73 24.49
CA VAL A 81 11.78 5.86 25.28
C VAL A 81 12.33 7.21 24.87
N PRO A 82 12.18 8.25 25.69
CA PRO A 82 12.75 9.53 25.35
C PRO A 82 14.27 9.36 25.28
N GLY A 83 14.90 10.01 24.30
CA GLY A 83 16.34 9.89 24.01
C GLY A 83 17.30 10.30 25.14
N TYR A 84 16.80 10.62 26.34
CA TYR A 84 17.60 10.87 27.54
C TYR A 84 17.98 9.60 28.32
N ILE A 85 17.41 8.42 28.02
CA ILE A 85 17.89 7.14 28.58
C ILE A 85 19.01 6.56 27.71
N LYS A 86 19.93 7.41 27.23
CA LYS A 86 21.25 6.95 26.82
C LYS A 86 22.13 7.10 28.06
N ALA A 87 22.35 5.99 28.76
CA ALA A 87 23.27 5.96 29.89
C ALA A 87 24.60 6.62 29.45
N PRO A 88 25.17 7.53 30.26
CA PRO A 88 26.44 8.16 29.91
C PRO A 88 27.49 7.05 29.79
N ASP A 89 28.15 7.04 28.64
CA ASP A 89 29.28 6.16 28.31
C ASP A 89 30.31 6.25 29.44
N LYS A 90 30.34 5.24 30.31
CA LYS A 90 31.34 5.17 31.38
C LYS A 90 32.64 4.61 30.79
N ASN A 91 33.31 5.38 29.94
CA ASN A 91 34.73 5.15 29.70
C ASN A 91 35.46 6.35 29.10
N THR A 92 36.13 7.15 29.94
CA THR A 92 37.51 7.67 29.74
C THR A 92 37.84 8.66 30.87
N PRO A 93 38.89 8.39 31.67
CA PRO A 93 40.22 8.92 31.34
C PRO A 93 41.19 7.88 30.78
#